data_AF-A0A7X9CCI9-F1
#
_entry.id   AF-A0A7X9CCI9-F1
#
_cell.length_a   1.000
_cell.length_b   1.000
_cell.length_c   1.000
_cell.angle_alpha   90.00
_cell.angle_beta   90.00
_cell.angle_gamma   90.00
#
_symmetry.space_group_name_H-M   'P 1'
#
loop_
_entity.id
_entity.type
_entity.pdbx_description
1 polymer ?
#
loop_
_entity_poly.entity_id
_entity_poly.type
_entity_poly.pdbx_seq_one_letter_code
_entity_poly.pdbx_strand_id
1 'polypeptide(L)'
;MAGKKLALPSSKVGTVINTAKWAIPLLAAAARWLSSHPEVWESIKEQGAKLQKVTTDRPEGVLTTVGILREQVDYLAASADDADEEQKAQEWSKRLDSCERAAQLLKAPGTTRKDRKVLAKRVEALRTEIFAAYIEEMGEDAETGRSPKR
;
A
#
# COMPACT_ATOMS: atom_id res chain seq x y z
N MET A 1 32.24 -29.30 -40.05
CA MET A 1 30.83 -28.88 -40.06
C MET A 1 30.61 -27.89 -38.91
N ALA A 2 30.38 -26.63 -39.27
CA ALA A 2 30.03 -25.55 -38.36
C ALA A 2 28.59 -25.73 -37.84
N GLY A 3 28.26 -25.18 -36.65
CA GLY A 3 26.86 -25.08 -36.25
C GLY A 3 26.56 -24.75 -34.79
N LYS A 4 27.05 -23.60 -34.31
CA LYS A 4 26.46 -22.68 -33.31
C LYS A 4 25.68 -23.26 -32.11
N LYS A 5 26.27 -23.01 -30.92
CA LYS A 5 25.60 -22.98 -29.61
C LYS A 5 24.36 -22.08 -29.63
N LEU A 6 23.21 -22.61 -29.23
CA LEU A 6 22.09 -21.83 -28.72
C LEU A 6 22.14 -21.90 -27.19
N ALA A 7 22.98 -21.06 -26.60
CA ALA A 7 22.85 -20.72 -25.19
C ALA A 7 21.61 -19.83 -25.06
N LEU A 8 20.50 -20.39 -24.58
CA LEU A 8 19.37 -19.60 -24.12
C LEU A 8 19.87 -18.72 -22.96
N PRO A 9 19.60 -17.40 -22.97
CA PRO A 9 19.98 -16.54 -21.86
C PRO A 9 19.26 -17.02 -20.60
N SER A 10 20.05 -17.45 -19.60
CA SER A 10 19.58 -17.70 -18.24
C SER A 10 19.09 -16.39 -17.66
N SER A 11 17.78 -16.17 -17.74
CA SER A 11 17.09 -15.13 -17.00
C SER A 11 17.28 -15.43 -15.52
N LYS A 12 18.17 -14.69 -14.88
CA LYS A 12 18.30 -14.67 -13.42
C LYS A 12 16.97 -14.16 -12.85
N VAL A 13 16.07 -15.08 -12.52
CA VAL A 13 14.91 -14.85 -11.66
C VAL A 13 15.45 -14.70 -10.23
N GLY A 14 16.14 -13.59 -10.01
CA GLY A 14 16.74 -13.23 -8.73
C GLY A 14 15.86 -12.18 -8.06
N THR A 15 15.24 -12.58 -6.95
CA THR A 15 14.75 -11.67 -5.90
C THR A 15 13.40 -10.97 -6.16
N VAL A 16 12.29 -11.70 -5.97
CA VAL A 16 10.97 -11.08 -5.72
C VAL A 16 10.23 -11.72 -4.53
N ILE A 17 10.93 -12.46 -3.67
CA ILE A 17 10.28 -13.36 -2.70
C ILE A 17 9.94 -12.66 -1.36
N ASN A 18 10.31 -11.40 -1.14
CA ASN A 18 10.07 -10.74 0.16
C ASN A 18 8.96 -9.68 0.17
N THR A 19 8.22 -9.47 -0.92
CA THR A 19 7.45 -8.21 -1.12
C THR A 19 5.94 -8.26 -0.89
N ALA A 20 5.36 -9.34 -0.35
CA ALA A 20 3.89 -9.41 -0.26
C ALA A 20 3.31 -10.16 0.96
N LYS A 21 4.03 -10.27 2.09
CA LYS A 21 3.41 -10.81 3.32
C LYS A 21 2.19 -10.01 3.78
N TRP A 22 2.20 -8.69 3.55
CA TRP A 22 1.08 -7.79 3.84
C TRP A 22 -0.10 -7.97 2.87
N ALA A 23 0.13 -8.49 1.66
CA ALA A 23 -0.91 -8.67 0.63
C ALA A 23 -1.82 -9.87 0.91
N ILE A 24 -1.37 -10.84 1.71
CA ILE A 24 -2.14 -12.06 2.03
C ILE A 24 -3.46 -11.73 2.75
N PRO A 25 -3.50 -10.95 3.85
CA PRO A 25 -4.76 -10.59 4.49
C PRO A 25 -5.68 -9.75 3.60
N LEU A 26 -5.11 -8.94 2.70
CA LEU A 26 -5.87 -8.11 1.76
C LEU A 26 -6.56 -8.93 0.68
N LEU A 27 -5.97 -10.05 0.25
CA LEU A 27 -6.62 -11.00 -0.65
C LEU A 27 -7.84 -11.65 0.00
N ALA A 28 -7.82 -11.89 1.33
CA ALA A 28 -8.98 -12.44 2.03
C ALA A 28 -10.11 -11.42 2.15
N ALA A 29 -9.80 -10.16 2.46
CA ALA A 29 -10.78 -9.07 2.46
C ALA A 29 -11.40 -8.88 1.07
N ALA A 30 -10.58 -8.88 0.02
CA ALA A 30 -11.04 -8.73 -1.35
C ALA A 30 -11.84 -9.96 -1.87
N ALA A 31 -11.56 -11.17 -1.39
CA ALA A 31 -12.23 -12.39 -1.85
C ALA A 31 -13.75 -12.38 -1.62
N ARG A 32 -14.24 -11.65 -0.61
CA ARG A 32 -15.68 -11.48 -0.35
C ARG A 32 -16.38 -10.67 -1.44
N TRP A 33 -15.68 -9.72 -2.06
CA TRP A 33 -16.22 -8.74 -3.01
C TRP A 33 -15.88 -9.08 -4.48
N LEU A 34 -14.83 -9.87 -4.68
CA LEU A 34 -14.27 -10.23 -5.99
C LEU A 34 -15.26 -10.89 -6.95
N SER A 35 -16.22 -11.67 -6.43
CA SER A 35 -17.20 -12.37 -7.27
C SER A 35 -18.34 -11.47 -7.73
N SER A 36 -18.56 -10.34 -7.05
CA SER A 36 -19.75 -9.51 -7.22
C SER A 36 -19.44 -8.23 -8.02
N HIS A 37 -18.21 -7.69 -7.91
CA HIS A 37 -17.84 -6.39 -8.50
C HIS A 37 -16.43 -6.41 -9.12
N PRO A 38 -16.26 -6.95 -10.34
CA PRO A 38 -14.96 -7.08 -11.00
C PRO A 38 -14.30 -5.73 -11.35
N GLU A 39 -15.07 -4.65 -11.53
CA GLU A 39 -14.60 -3.30 -11.81
C GLU A 39 -13.83 -2.69 -10.62
N VAL A 40 -14.25 -2.98 -9.40
CA VAL A 40 -13.58 -2.56 -8.16
C VAL A 40 -12.21 -3.23 -8.03
N TRP A 41 -12.13 -4.49 -8.46
CA TRP A 41 -10.92 -5.30 -8.36
C TRP A 41 -9.76 -4.73 -9.17
N GLU A 42 -10.01 -4.14 -10.34
CA GLU A 42 -8.94 -3.50 -11.13
C GLU A 42 -8.37 -2.26 -10.43
N SER A 43 -9.22 -1.46 -9.81
CA SER A 43 -8.78 -0.30 -9.01
C SER A 43 -7.95 -0.73 -7.79
N ILE A 44 -8.39 -1.77 -7.08
CA ILE A 44 -7.65 -2.35 -5.95
C ILE A 44 -6.29 -2.90 -6.42
N LYS A 45 -6.24 -3.64 -7.53
CA LYS A 45 -4.97 -4.14 -8.09
C LYS A 45 -4.03 -3.03 -8.45
N GLU A 46 -4.52 -1.97 -9.08
CA GLU A 46 -3.68 -0.83 -9.49
C GLU A 46 -3.03 -0.19 -8.26
N GLN A 47 -3.82 0.08 -7.22
CA GLN A 47 -3.32 0.66 -5.97
C GLN A 47 -2.38 -0.29 -5.21
N GLY A 48 -2.72 -1.57 -5.15
CA GLY A 48 -1.84 -2.61 -4.60
C GLY A 48 -0.51 -2.70 -5.34
N ALA A 49 -0.52 -2.62 -6.68
CA ALA A 49 0.67 -2.64 -7.51
C ALA A 49 1.53 -1.37 -7.30
N LYS A 50 0.92 -0.20 -7.10
CA LYS A 50 1.65 1.03 -6.72
C LYS A 50 2.40 0.83 -5.40
N LEU A 51 1.73 0.27 -4.39
CA LEU A 51 2.35 -0.01 -3.08
C LEU A 51 3.43 -1.11 -3.13
N GLN A 52 3.28 -2.12 -4.00
CA GLN A 52 4.26 -3.20 -4.18
C GLN A 52 5.56 -2.73 -4.85
N LYS A 53 5.48 -1.75 -5.75
CA LYS A 53 6.64 -1.20 -6.46
C LYS A 53 7.57 -0.39 -5.54
N VAL A 54 7.10 0.03 -4.37
CA VAL A 54 7.82 0.92 -3.46
C VAL A 54 8.38 0.14 -2.27
N THR A 55 9.70 0.15 -2.14
CA THR A 55 10.40 -0.43 -0.98
C THR A 55 10.55 0.60 0.14
N THR A 56 10.28 0.22 1.38
CA THR A 56 10.33 1.09 2.57
C THR A 56 11.70 1.03 3.28
N ASP A 57 12.71 0.40 2.68
CA ASP A 57 14.05 0.25 3.24
C ASP A 57 14.84 1.57 3.31
N ARG A 58 14.43 2.56 2.51
CA ARG A 58 14.98 3.90 2.47
C ARG A 58 13.92 4.97 2.81
N PRO A 59 14.33 6.13 3.35
CA PRO A 59 13.41 7.22 3.67
C PRO A 59 12.58 7.69 2.46
N GLU A 60 13.17 7.72 1.27
CA GLU A 60 12.48 8.12 0.04
C GLU A 60 11.30 7.21 -0.28
N GLY A 61 11.50 5.89 -0.15
CA GLY A 61 10.42 4.94 -0.39
C GLY A 61 9.35 4.95 0.71
N VAL A 62 9.72 5.33 1.95
CA VAL A 62 8.73 5.66 2.99
C VAL A 62 7.90 6.88 2.57
N LEU A 63 8.53 7.97 2.13
CA LEU A 63 7.82 9.18 1.69
C LEU A 63 6.84 8.88 0.53
N THR A 64 7.29 8.12 -0.47
CA THR A 64 6.42 7.69 -1.58
C THR A 64 5.26 6.84 -1.07
N THR A 65 5.51 5.91 -0.14
CA THR A 65 4.44 5.09 0.45
C THR A 65 3.43 5.96 1.20
N VAL A 66 3.90 6.92 2.01
CA VAL A 66 3.04 7.83 2.76
C VAL A 66 2.16 8.66 1.82
N GLY A 67 2.69 9.13 0.69
CA GLY A 67 1.90 9.84 -0.33
C GLY A 67 0.74 9.00 -0.86
N ILE A 68 1.00 7.74 -1.24
CA ILE A 68 -0.04 6.82 -1.72
C ILE A 68 -1.09 6.55 -0.63
N LEU A 69 -0.66 6.34 0.61
CA LEU A 69 -1.58 6.07 1.72
C LEU A 69 -2.42 7.30 2.10
N ARG A 70 -1.92 8.52 1.88
CA ARG A 70 -2.71 9.74 2.06
C ARG A 70 -3.87 9.81 1.08
N GLU A 71 -3.64 9.50 -0.20
CA GLU A 71 -4.72 9.45 -1.19
C GLU A 71 -5.84 8.47 -0.77
N GLN A 72 -5.46 7.33 -0.16
CA GLN A 72 -6.42 6.35 0.34
C GLN A 72 -7.15 6.84 1.60
N VAL A 73 -6.45 7.51 2.52
CA VAL A 73 -7.08 8.10 3.71
C VAL A 73 -8.02 9.25 3.33
N ASP A 74 -7.67 10.07 2.34
CA ASP A 74 -8.51 11.14 1.84
C ASP A 74 -9.80 10.60 1.20
N TYR A 75 -9.69 9.47 0.47
CA TYR A 75 -10.87 8.73 -0.01
C TYR A 75 -11.76 8.28 1.14
N LEU A 76 -11.18 7.59 2.14
CA LEU A 76 -11.91 7.07 3.29
C LEU A 76 -12.57 8.19 4.12
N ALA A 77 -11.91 9.33 4.27
CA ALA A 77 -12.48 10.48 4.95
C ALA A 77 -13.66 11.09 4.17
N ALA A 78 -13.61 11.07 2.83
CA ALA A 78 -14.67 11.61 1.98
C ALA A 78 -15.86 10.65 1.83
N SER A 79 -15.65 9.36 2.03
CA SER A 79 -16.68 8.32 1.97
C SER A 79 -17.33 8.05 3.33
N ALA A 80 -16.63 8.35 4.42
CA ALA A 80 -17.09 8.13 5.80
C ALA A 80 -18.54 8.57 6.02
N ASP A 81 -19.36 7.66 6.53
CA ASP A 81 -20.77 7.92 6.83
C ASP A 81 -21.12 7.90 8.32
N ASP A 82 -20.17 7.45 9.15
CA ASP A 82 -20.24 7.51 10.60
C ASP A 82 -19.02 8.20 11.24
N ALA A 83 -19.18 8.52 12.53
CA ALA A 83 -18.16 9.22 13.30
C ALA A 83 -16.91 8.36 13.58
N ASP A 84 -17.04 7.03 13.56
CA ASP A 84 -15.93 6.11 13.84
C ASP A 84 -15.00 6.03 12.62
N GLU A 85 -15.56 6.01 11.40
CA GLU A 85 -14.82 6.09 10.14
C GLU A 85 -14.08 7.41 9.98
N GLU A 86 -14.77 8.54 10.26
CA GLU A 86 -14.15 9.85 10.24
C GLU A 86 -12.98 9.90 11.24
N GLN A 87 -13.18 9.39 12.46
CA GLN A 87 -12.14 9.35 13.47
C GLN A 87 -10.95 8.48 13.06
N LYS A 88 -11.18 7.30 12.46
CA LYS A 88 -10.11 6.43 11.95
C LYS A 88 -9.30 7.13 10.86
N ALA A 89 -9.96 7.77 9.90
CA ALA A 89 -9.29 8.51 8.83
C ALA A 89 -8.42 9.65 9.40
N GLN A 90 -8.94 10.41 10.36
CA GLN A 90 -8.18 11.45 11.04
C GLN A 90 -6.97 10.89 11.84
N GLU A 91 -7.13 9.74 12.51
CA GLU A 91 -6.03 9.11 13.22
C GLU A 91 -4.93 8.62 12.27
N TRP A 92 -5.30 7.96 11.17
CA TRP A 92 -4.35 7.51 10.15
C TRP A 92 -3.62 8.68 9.53
N SER A 93 -4.31 9.78 9.21
CA SER A 93 -3.69 11.01 8.71
C SER A 93 -2.59 11.53 9.66
N LYS A 94 -2.88 11.64 10.97
CA LYS A 94 -1.89 12.05 11.98
C LYS A 94 -0.70 11.09 12.07
N ARG A 95 -0.96 9.78 11.98
CA ARG A 95 0.09 8.73 12.00
C ARG A 95 0.98 8.80 10.75
N LEU A 96 0.40 9.11 9.58
CA LEU A 96 1.13 9.33 8.33
C LEU A 96 2.00 10.59 8.40
N ASP A 97 1.49 11.71 8.93
CA ASP A 97 2.27 12.94 9.16
C ASP A 97 3.48 12.72 10.08
N SER A 98 3.29 11.91 11.12
CA SER A 98 4.38 11.51 12.01
C SER A 98 5.45 10.70 11.25
N CYS A 99 5.02 9.76 10.41
CA CYS A 99 5.92 8.95 9.59
C CYS A 99 6.68 9.77 8.54
N GLU A 100 6.01 10.74 7.89
CA GLU A 100 6.65 11.65 6.94
C GLU A 100 7.76 12.47 7.63
N ARG A 101 7.44 13.13 8.75
CA ARG A 101 8.43 13.93 9.49
C ARG A 101 9.62 13.07 9.92
N ALA A 102 9.37 11.86 10.42
CA ALA A 102 10.42 10.93 10.75
C ALA A 102 11.26 10.54 9.52
N ALA A 103 10.65 10.30 8.36
CA ALA A 103 11.36 10.00 7.13
C ALA A 103 12.27 11.15 6.71
N GLN A 104 11.79 12.40 6.75
CA GLN A 104 12.60 13.58 6.44
C GLN A 104 13.83 13.70 7.36
N LEU A 105 13.65 13.49 8.67
CA LEU A 105 14.77 13.48 9.63
C LEU A 105 15.78 12.36 9.32
N LEU A 106 15.31 11.19 8.89
CA LEU A 106 16.17 10.05 8.58
C LEU A 106 16.99 10.20 7.28
N LYS A 107 16.76 11.26 6.50
CA LYS A 107 17.62 11.64 5.36
C LYS A 107 18.93 12.29 5.81
N ALA A 108 19.02 12.76 7.05
CA ALA A 108 20.22 13.39 7.57
C ALA A 108 21.40 12.39 7.69
N PRO A 109 22.65 12.85 7.56
CA PRO A 109 23.84 12.05 7.84
C PRO A 109 23.84 11.54 9.29
N GLY A 110 24.41 10.34 9.51
CA GLY A 110 24.54 9.75 10.86
C GLY A 110 23.33 8.92 11.33
N THR A 111 22.26 8.85 10.55
CA THR A 111 21.06 8.04 10.88
C THR A 111 21.33 6.54 10.72
N THR A 112 20.87 5.74 11.67
CA THR A 112 21.19 4.31 11.69
C THR A 112 20.24 3.49 10.81
N ARG A 113 20.72 2.32 10.37
CA ARG A 113 19.86 1.32 9.71
C ARG A 113 18.73 0.84 10.63
N LYS A 114 18.94 0.84 11.94
CA LYS A 114 17.94 0.45 12.93
C LYS A 114 16.76 1.43 12.93
N ASP A 115 17.04 2.73 12.89
CA ASP A 115 16.01 3.77 12.88
C ASP A 115 15.15 3.69 11.62
N ARG A 116 15.80 3.50 10.46
CA ARG A 116 15.10 3.26 9.19
C ARG A 116 14.21 2.03 9.24
N LYS A 117 14.68 0.93 9.85
CA LYS A 117 13.89 -0.31 10.00
C LYS A 117 12.69 -0.14 10.92
N VAL A 118 12.81 0.65 11.99
CA VAL A 118 11.69 0.96 12.90
C VAL A 118 10.62 1.76 12.16
N LEU A 119 11.02 2.77 11.39
CA LEU A 119 10.09 3.56 10.59
C LEU A 119 9.41 2.71 9.51
N ALA A 120 10.17 1.89 8.78
CA ALA A 120 9.64 0.98 7.76
C ALA A 120 8.53 0.08 8.32
N LYS A 121 8.74 -0.53 9.49
CA LYS A 121 7.72 -1.36 10.15
C LYS A 121 6.44 -0.62 10.50
N ARG A 122 6.56 0.63 10.99
CA ARG A 122 5.38 1.46 11.32
C ARG A 122 4.56 1.76 10.07
N VAL A 123 5.24 2.10 8.97
CA VAL A 123 4.62 2.39 7.69
C VAL A 123 4.01 1.13 7.06
N GLU A 124 4.65 -0.03 7.20
CA GLU A 124 4.09 -1.31 6.74
C GLU A 124 2.83 -1.72 7.51
N ALA A 125 2.78 -1.46 8.82
CA ALA A 125 1.58 -1.67 9.62
C ALA A 125 0.43 -0.76 9.16
N LEU A 126 0.70 0.55 9.03
CA LEU A 126 -0.25 1.53 8.49
C LEU A 126 -0.74 1.15 7.08
N ARG A 127 0.17 0.70 6.21
CA ARG A 127 -0.16 0.24 4.86
C ARG A 127 -1.18 -0.90 4.90
N THR A 128 -1.03 -1.83 5.84
CA THR A 128 -1.93 -2.97 5.96
C THR A 128 -3.30 -2.53 6.48
N GLU A 129 -3.33 -1.69 7.52
CA GLU A 129 -4.57 -1.16 8.13
C GLU A 129 -5.38 -0.34 7.10
N ILE A 130 -4.76 0.69 6.52
CA ILE A 130 -5.42 1.65 5.63
C ILE A 130 -5.89 0.96 4.35
N PHE A 131 -5.05 0.12 3.75
CA PHE A 131 -5.41 -0.51 2.48
C PHE A 131 -6.47 -1.61 2.66
N ALA A 132 -6.58 -2.22 3.85
CA ALA A 132 -7.69 -3.13 4.15
C ALA A 132 -9.01 -2.36 4.22
N ALA A 133 -9.04 -1.26 4.98
CA ALA A 133 -10.22 -0.39 5.07
C ALA A 133 -10.62 0.17 3.69
N TYR A 134 -9.65 0.58 2.88
CA TYR A 134 -9.90 1.03 1.50
C TYR A 134 -10.55 -0.05 0.63
N ILE A 135 -10.16 -1.33 0.78
CA ILE A 135 -10.79 -2.44 0.06
C ILE A 135 -12.23 -2.66 0.53
N GLU A 136 -12.46 -2.62 1.84
CA GLU A 136 -13.78 -2.79 2.45
C GLU A 136 -14.73 -1.70 1.95
N GLU A 137 -14.32 -0.43 2.07
CA GLU A 137 -15.10 0.73 1.62
C GLU A 137 -15.44 0.67 0.13
N MET A 138 -14.46 0.36 -0.73
CA MET A 138 -14.68 0.20 -2.16
C MET A 138 -15.68 -0.92 -2.50
N GLY A 139 -15.73 -1.97 -1.67
CA GLY A 139 -16.71 -3.04 -1.79
C GLY A 139 -18.11 -2.57 -1.41
N GLU A 140 -18.23 -1.87 -0.29
CA GLU A 140 -19.49 -1.33 0.21
C GLU A 140 -20.09 -0.27 -0.71
N ASP A 141 -19.27 0.64 -1.24
CA ASP A 141 -19.68 1.63 -2.24
C ASP A 141 -20.25 0.96 -3.51
N ALA A 142 -19.64 -0.14 -3.95
CA ALA A 142 -20.09 -0.88 -5.13
C ALA A 142 -21.40 -1.64 -4.90
N GLU A 143 -21.62 -2.19 -3.71
CA GLU A 143 -22.89 -2.83 -3.35
C GLU A 143 -24.02 -1.79 -3.18
N THR A 144 -23.73 -0.63 -2.60
CA THR A 144 -24.72 0.41 -2.30
C THR A 144 -24.93 1.40 -3.44
N GLY A 145 -24.07 1.38 -4.48
CA GLY A 145 -24.05 2.36 -5.56
C GLY A 145 -23.66 3.76 -5.07
N ARG A 146 -23.07 3.87 -3.88
CA ARG A 146 -22.58 5.11 -3.31
C ARG A 146 -21.28 5.48 -3.99
N SER A 147 -21.03 6.78 -4.08
CA SER A 147 -19.73 7.30 -4.49
C SER A 147 -19.33 8.38 -3.49
N PRO A 148 -18.03 8.50 -3.16
CA PRO A 148 -17.57 9.55 -2.25
C PRO A 148 -17.98 10.91 -2.78
N LYS A 149 -18.39 11.79 -1.86
CA LYS A 149 -18.79 13.16 -2.20
C LYS A 149 -17.54 13.90 -2.67
N ARG A 150 -17.51 14.23 -3.97
CA ARG A 150 -16.42 15.00 -4.60
C ARG A 150 -16.40 16.46 -4.17
#